data_AF-A0A9E0PCR2-F1
#
_entry.id   AF-A0A9E0PCR2-F1
#
_cell.length_a   1.000
_cell.length_b   1.000
_cell.length_c   1.000
_cell.angle_alpha   90.00
_cell.angle_beta   90.00
_cell.angle_gamma   90.00
#
_symmetry.space_group_name_H-M   'P 1'
#
loop_
_entity.id
_entity.type
_entity.pdbx_description
1 polymer ?
#
loop_
_entity_poly.entity_id
_entity_poly.type
_entity_poly.pdbx_seq_one_letter_code
_entity_poly.pdbx_strand_id
1 'polypeptide(L)'
;PETRAVVFDMTGLNYISSMGLRIILKTRRFMSGQGGAVYMMNVQPQIEKVFEIANLLQGMRLFADTKEADEYFDAIQKSVLESST
;
A
#
# COMPACT_ATOMS: atom_id res chain seq x y z
N PRO A 1 -9.17 6.86 -12.95
CA PRO A 1 -7.78 6.96 -13.43
C PRO A 1 -7.45 5.67 -14.17
N GLU A 2 -6.66 5.76 -15.23
CA GLU A 2 -6.15 4.59 -15.93
C GLU A 2 -5.31 3.70 -14.99
N THR A 3 -4.54 4.33 -14.10
CA THR A 3 -3.79 3.67 -13.04
C THR A 3 -4.72 3.11 -11.95
N ARG A 4 -4.64 1.79 -11.71
CA ARG A 4 -5.43 1.07 -10.69
C ARG A 4 -4.68 0.83 -9.38
N ALA A 5 -3.35 0.85 -9.39
CA ALA A 5 -2.53 0.61 -8.21
C ALA A 5 -1.30 1.52 -8.19
N VAL A 6 -0.90 1.94 -6.99
CA VAL A 6 0.40 2.59 -6.72
C VAL A 6 1.11 1.77 -5.66
N VAL A 7 2.36 1.41 -5.92
CA VAL A 7 3.20 0.66 -4.98
C VAL A 7 4.36 1.56 -4.55
N PHE A 8 4.55 1.72 -3.25
CA PHE A 8 5.72 2.38 -2.67
C PHE A 8 6.72 1.31 -2.23
N ASP A 9 7.86 1.23 -2.90
CA ASP A 9 9.01 0.46 -2.44
C ASP A 9 9.80 1.27 -1.41
N MET A 10 9.83 0.77 -0.17
CA MET A 10 10.43 1.46 0.97
C MET A 10 11.86 0.97 1.28
N THR A 11 12.48 0.18 0.40
CA THR A 11 13.82 -0.41 0.62
C THR A 11 14.86 0.64 1.05
N GLY A 12 14.87 1.81 0.41
CA GLY A 12 15.81 2.89 0.72
C GLY A 12 15.31 3.93 1.73
N LEU A 13 14.09 3.76 2.27
CA LEU A 13 13.47 4.77 3.12
C LEU A 13 13.94 4.63 4.57
N ASN A 14 14.99 5.36 4.92
CA ASN A 14 15.56 5.32 6.26
C ASN A 14 14.87 6.25 7.26
N TYR A 15 14.16 7.28 6.78
CA TYR A 15 13.48 8.27 7.62
C TYR A 15 12.25 8.85 6.91
N ILE A 16 11.16 9.03 7.65
CA ILE A 16 9.94 9.71 7.17
C ILE A 16 9.48 10.77 8.18
N SER A 17 9.20 11.98 7.70
CA SER A 17 8.66 13.07 8.50
C SER A 17 7.13 13.20 8.33
N SER A 18 6.49 14.07 9.12
CA SER A 18 5.05 14.36 9.01
C SER A 18 4.62 14.79 7.60
N MET A 19 5.51 15.45 6.84
CA MET A 19 5.22 15.81 5.45
C MET A 19 5.15 14.59 4.54
N GLY A 20 6.06 13.62 4.71
CA GLY A 20 6.03 12.35 3.99
C GLY A 20 4.77 11.54 4.30
N LEU A 21 4.40 11.43 5.58
CA LEU A 21 3.16 10.76 6.01
C LEU A 21 1.91 11.36 5.35
N ARG A 22 1.85 12.70 5.26
CA ARG A 22 0.75 13.42 4.61
C ARG A 22 0.64 13.09 3.12
N ILE A 23 1.77 12.88 2.43
CA ILE A 23 1.76 12.50 1.01
C ILE A 23 1.16 11.10 0.85
N ILE A 24 1.63 10.12 1.63
CA ILE A 24 1.11 8.74 1.59
C ILE A 24 -0.42 8.72 1.80
N LEU A 25 -0.91 9.46 2.79
CA LEU A 25 -2.34 9.58 3.06
C LEU A 25 -3.13 10.21 1.91
N LYS A 26 -2.61 11.29 1.31
CA LYS A 26 -3.26 11.96 0.18
C LYS A 26 -3.34 11.02 -1.03
N THR A 27 -2.25 10.31 -1.33
CA THR A 27 -2.21 9.33 -2.42
C THR A 27 -3.24 8.23 -2.19
N ARG A 28 -3.30 7.66 -0.98
CA ARG A 28 -4.31 6.64 -0.62
C ARG A 28 -5.72 7.16 -0.83
N ARG A 29 -6.05 8.35 -0.30
CA ARG A 29 -7.40 8.94 -0.42
C ARG A 29 -7.79 9.22 -1.87
N PHE A 30 -6.83 9.70 -2.67
CA PHE A 30 -7.05 9.96 -4.09
C PHE A 30 -7.31 8.67 -4.86
N MET A 31 -6.45 7.65 -4.68
CA MET A 31 -6.61 6.36 -5.35
C MET A 31 -7.90 5.66 -4.93
N SER A 32 -8.23 5.63 -3.64
CA SER A 32 -9.45 4.98 -3.16
C SER A 32 -10.72 5.66 -3.68
N GLY A 33 -10.74 7.00 -3.74
CA GLY A 33 -11.87 7.77 -4.30
C GLY A 33 -12.10 7.53 -5.79
N GLN A 34 -11.18 6.81 -6.42
CA GLN A 34 -11.12 6.55 -7.85
C GLN A 34 -11.18 5.03 -8.16
N GLY A 35 -11.46 4.20 -7.15
CA GLY A 35 -11.52 2.74 -7.30
C GLY A 35 -10.17 2.08 -7.55
N GLY A 36 -9.08 2.72 -7.14
CA GLY A 36 -7.72 2.16 -7.15
C GLY A 36 -7.16 1.98 -5.74
N ALA A 37 -5.97 1.39 -5.65
CA ALA A 37 -5.35 1.02 -4.38
C ALA A 37 -3.92 1.58 -4.22
N VAL A 38 -3.46 1.64 -2.98
CA VAL A 38 -2.08 1.98 -2.62
C VAL A 38 -1.52 0.87 -1.75
N TYR A 39 -0.33 0.42 -2.09
CA TYR A 39 0.41 -0.61 -1.37
C TYR A 39 1.79 -0.10 -0.96
N MET A 40 2.33 -0.69 0.09
CA MET A 40 3.73 -0.50 0.49
C MET A 40 4.41 -1.85 0.58
N MET A 41 5.66 -1.91 0.16
CA MET A 41 6.50 -3.10 0.21
C MET A 41 7.87 -2.73 0.78
N ASN A 42 8.58 -3.73 1.32
CA ASN A 42 9.90 -3.56 1.93
C ASN A 42 9.92 -2.47 3.00
N VAL A 43 8.85 -2.36 3.79
CA VAL A 43 8.74 -1.35 4.84
C VAL A 43 9.75 -1.64 5.93
N GLN A 44 10.63 -0.67 6.20
CA GLN A 44 11.64 -0.82 7.23
C GLN A 44 10.99 -0.80 8.63
N PRO A 45 11.45 -1.61 9.60
CA PRO A 45 10.81 -1.74 10.92
C PRO A 45 10.60 -0.41 11.65
N GLN A 46 11.57 0.51 11.55
CA GLN A 46 11.46 1.84 12.15
C GLN A 46 10.39 2.71 11.47
N ILE A 47 10.19 2.55 10.17
CA ILE A 47 9.16 3.27 9.41
C ILE A 47 7.78 2.70 9.72
N GLU A 48 7.66 1.38 9.83
CA GLU A 48 6.43 0.71 10.28
C GLU A 48 6.02 1.22 11.67
N LYS A 49 6.97 1.35 12.61
CA LYS A 49 6.67 1.87 13.94
C LYS A 49 6.16 3.31 13.91
N VAL A 50 6.69 4.15 13.01
CA VAL A 50 6.18 5.51 12.81
C VAL A 50 4.75 5.49 12.28
N PHE A 51 4.42 4.60 11.34
CA PHE A 51 3.04 4.45 10.86
C PHE A 51 2.08 3.95 11.95
N GLU A 52 2.52 3.01 12.81
CA GLU A 52 1.74 2.50 13.94
C GLU A 52 1.43 3.62 14.95
N ILE A 53 2.46 4.38 15.37
CA ILE A 53 2.30 5.52 16.29
C ILE A 53 1.37 6.58 15.70
N ALA A 54 1.46 6.82 14.40
CA ALA A 54 0.59 7.76 13.71
C ALA A 54 -0.82 7.20 13.43
N ASN A 55 -1.12 5.96 13.84
CA ASN A 55 -2.35 5.21 13.58
C ASN A 55 -2.71 5.11 12.08
N LEU A 56 -1.71 5.19 11.21
CA LEU A 56 -1.89 5.25 9.75
C LEU A 56 -2.09 3.88 9.12
N LEU A 57 -1.75 2.82 9.84
CA LEU A 57 -1.89 1.43 9.40
C LEU A 57 -3.36 0.96 9.36
N GLN A 58 -4.29 1.67 10.00
CA GLN A 58 -5.71 1.32 9.92
C GLN A 58 -6.21 1.40 8.46
N GLY A 59 -6.48 0.22 7.89
CA GLY A 59 -6.93 0.01 6.53
C GLY A 59 -5.86 0.09 5.44
N MET A 60 -4.57 0.05 5.79
CA MET A 60 -3.48 -0.20 4.85
C MET A 60 -3.07 -1.68 4.92
N ARG A 61 -2.93 -2.33 3.77
CA ARG A 61 -2.37 -3.69 3.70
C ARG A 61 -0.86 -3.57 3.48
N LEU A 62 -0.09 -4.19 4.37
CA LEU A 62 1.36 -4.25 4.31
C LEU A 62 1.76 -5.62 3.77
N PHE A 63 2.82 -5.65 2.96
CA PHE A 63 3.50 -6.87 2.53
C PHE A 63 4.94 -6.81 3.00
N ALA A 64 5.43 -7.92 3.56
CA ALA A 64 6.79 -8.08 4.03
C ALA A 64 7.80 -8.05 2.88
N ASP A 65 7.40 -8.55 1.70
CA ASP A 65 8.24 -8.61 0.49
C ASP A 65 7.40 -8.58 -0.81
N THR A 66 8.07 -8.56 -1.96
CA THR A 66 7.45 -8.61 -3.29
C THR A 66 6.57 -9.85 -3.49
N LYS A 67 6.99 -10.99 -2.95
CA LYS A 67 6.34 -12.27 -3.20
C LYS A 67 4.97 -12.32 -2.52
N GLU A 68 4.88 -11.84 -1.29
CA GLU A 68 3.61 -11.73 -0.57
C GLU A 68 2.64 -10.77 -1.29
N ALA A 69 3.17 -9.69 -1.88
CA ALA A 69 2.36 -8.78 -2.69
C ALA A 69 1.83 -9.47 -3.97
N ASP A 70 2.69 -10.19 -4.69
CA ASP A 70 2.34 -10.90 -5.93
C ASP A 70 1.29 -12.00 -5.69
N GLU A 71 1.48 -12.83 -4.67
CA GLU A 71 0.52 -13.88 -4.30
C GLU A 71 -0.87 -13.30 -3.97
N TYR A 72 -0.89 -12.16 -3.28
CA TYR A 72 -2.14 -11.47 -2.99
C TYR A 72 -2.81 -10.91 -4.26
N PHE A 73 -2.05 -10.31 -5.17
CA PHE A 73 -2.59 -9.78 -6.43
C PHE A 73 -3.15 -10.90 -7.30
N ASP A 74 -2.47 -12.03 -7.37
CA ASP A 74 -2.94 -13.22 -8.08
C ASP A 74 -4.26 -13.73 -7.52
N ALA A 75 -4.39 -13.80 -6.19
CA ALA A 75 -5.62 -14.23 -5.55
C ALA A 75 -6.80 -13.28 -5.83
N ILE A 76 -6.55 -11.96 -5.80
CA ILE A 76 -7.57 -10.96 -6.15
C ILE A 76 -8.00 -11.11 -7.61
N GLN A 77 -7.05 -11.22 -8.55
CA GLN A 77 -7.35 -11.36 -9.97
C GLN A 77 -8.20 -12.60 -10.27
N LYS A 78 -7.87 -13.74 -9.66
CA LYS A 78 -8.65 -14.99 -9.79
C LYS A 78 -10.07 -14.83 -9.26
N SER A 79 -10.24 -14.22 -8.07
CA SER A 79 -11.57 -14.01 -7.49
C SER A 79 -12.47 -13.08 -8.33
N VAL A 80 -11.89 -12.10 -9.03
CA VAL A 80 -12.62 -11.18 -9.92
C VAL A 80 -13.01 -11.89 -11.22
N LEU A 81 -12.17 -12.77 -11.75
CA LEU A 81 -12.47 -13.59 -12.92
C LEU A 81 -13.58 -14.62 -12.64
N GLU A 82 -13.55 -15.27 -11.48
CA GLU A 82 -14.57 -16.26 -11.06
C GLU A 82 -15.94 -15.63 -10.78
N SER A 83 -15.97 -14.39 -10.26
CA SER A 83 -17.22 -13.66 -9.99
C SER A 83 -17.83 -12.96 -11.22
N SER A 84 -17.14 -13.00 -12.36
CA SER A 84 -17.60 -12.46 -13.65
C SER A 84 -18.14 -13.54 -14.61
N THR A 85 -18.28 -14.78 -14.14
CA THR A 85 -18.87 -15.93 -14.87
C THR A 85 -20.22 -16.30 -14.26
#